data_AF-A0A356AR96-F1
#
_entry.id   AF-A0A356AR96-F1
#
_cell.length_a   1.000
_cell.length_b   1.000
_cell.length_c   1.000
_cell.angle_alpha   90.00
_cell.angle_beta   90.00
_cell.angle_gamma   90.00
#
_symmetry.space_group_name_H-M   'P 1'
#
loop_
_entity.id
_entity.type
_entity.pdbx_description
1 polymer ?
#
loop_
_entity_poly.entity_id
_entity_poly.type
_entity_poly.pdbx_seq_one_letter_code
_entity_poly.pdbx_strand_id
1 'polypeptide(L)'
;MRMFFEKKLLTPFAALVLLIIYVTFSVCTYMLIQELSSTDTVFTTQELYDLAVRDAVFADPDEVYPLVEITRESNMVTWNKTKDKILLLSCHRYPDSYPEGVDITFQWGEVWTFTDREIVQWYNHNKDDIIDWTLRLKQLIGLPPEKVYTHISAFWVDPKNVIRPAYVTDITKQMQITSGDTYSGGDDFSLRYTEWFDNNTLWSYFDSAYPWTRLGYTYDWAGKGSEYGLSEFLVLKDSQSTVEFTKTFESFVLWLKEQITVDQSLSR
;
A
#
# COMPACT_ATOMS: atom_id res chain seq x y z
N MET A 1 47.29 -35.37 53.47
CA MET A 1 46.49 -34.78 54.57
C MET A 1 45.35 -33.99 53.91
N ARG A 2 44.10 -34.42 54.09
CA ARG A 2 42.90 -33.87 53.44
C ARG A 2 42.67 -32.42 53.88
N MET A 3 42.67 -31.47 52.96
CA MET A 3 42.13 -30.12 53.24
C MET A 3 40.65 -30.08 52.86
N PHE A 4 39.85 -29.83 53.89
CA PHE A 4 38.40 -29.71 53.90
C PHE A 4 37.91 -28.59 52.97
N PHE A 5 37.06 -28.93 52.00
CA PHE A 5 36.11 -27.96 51.43
C PHE A 5 34.92 -27.88 52.37
N GLU A 6 34.88 -26.90 53.28
CA GLU A 6 33.63 -26.52 53.94
C GLU A 6 32.69 -25.91 52.90
N LYS A 7 31.75 -26.71 52.38
CA LYS A 7 30.58 -26.16 51.69
C LYS A 7 29.75 -25.44 52.75
N LYS A 8 29.86 -24.11 52.85
CA LYS A 8 28.89 -23.30 53.60
C LYS A 8 27.50 -23.53 52.97
N LEU A 9 26.74 -24.48 53.51
CA LEU A 9 25.35 -24.68 53.13
C LEU A 9 24.58 -23.42 53.54
N LEU A 10 24.00 -22.72 52.57
CA LEU A 10 23.05 -21.66 52.89
C LEU A 10 21.95 -22.24 53.77
N THR A 11 21.63 -21.58 54.87
CA THR A 11 20.52 -22.03 55.71
C THR A 11 19.23 -21.96 54.89
N PRO A 12 18.25 -22.86 55.15
CA PRO A 12 16.98 -22.86 54.42
C PRO A 12 16.27 -21.48 54.49
N PHE A 13 16.48 -20.74 55.57
CA PHE A 13 16.02 -19.36 55.71
C PHE A 13 16.71 -18.40 54.72
N ALA A 14 18.03 -18.45 54.57
CA ALA A 14 18.76 -17.62 53.62
C ALA A 14 18.40 -17.96 52.16
N ALA A 15 18.18 -19.24 51.85
CA ALA A 15 17.74 -19.67 50.53
C ALA A 15 16.33 -19.15 50.19
N LEU A 16 15.42 -19.15 51.17
CA LEU A 16 14.07 -18.61 51.01
C LEU A 16 14.08 -17.09 50.77
N VAL A 17 14.92 -16.34 51.49
CA VAL A 17 15.07 -14.89 51.30
C VAL A 17 15.60 -14.57 49.91
N LEU A 18 16.60 -15.30 49.41
CA LEU A 18 17.13 -15.11 48.06
C LEU A 18 16.09 -15.45 46.97
N LEU A 19 15.27 -16.49 47.17
CA LEU A 19 14.19 -16.84 46.26
C LEU A 19 13.15 -15.71 46.18
N ILE A 20 12.76 -15.13 47.32
CA ILE A 20 11.81 -14.01 47.36
C ILE A 20 12.40 -12.79 46.63
N ILE A 21 13.66 -12.45 46.88
CA ILE A 21 14.35 -11.35 46.19
C ILE A 21 14.36 -11.60 44.68
N TYR A 22 14.70 -12.80 44.22
CA TYR A 22 14.69 -13.15 42.80
C TYR A 22 13.30 -13.03 42.17
N VAL A 23 12.26 -13.55 42.82
CA VAL A 23 10.87 -13.44 42.32
C VAL A 23 10.43 -11.98 42.28
N THR A 24 10.69 -11.20 43.33
CA THR A 24 10.33 -9.77 43.34
C THR A 24 11.08 -8.98 42.27
N PHE A 25 12.37 -9.28 42.05
CA PHE A 25 13.15 -8.66 40.98
C PHE A 25 12.60 -9.05 39.60
N SER A 26 12.30 -10.34 39.37
CA SER A 26 11.72 -10.82 38.12
C SER A 26 10.36 -10.20 37.83
N VAL A 27 9.50 -10.05 38.83
CA VAL A 27 8.18 -9.41 38.70
C VAL A 27 8.35 -7.91 38.44
N CYS A 28 9.25 -7.23 39.16
CA CYS A 28 9.54 -5.82 38.91
C CYS A 28 10.11 -5.57 37.51
N THR A 29 11.02 -6.43 37.03
CA THR A 29 11.53 -6.33 35.65
C THR A 29 10.43 -6.58 34.62
N TYR A 30 9.53 -7.54 34.88
CA TYR A 30 8.42 -7.82 33.97
C TYR A 30 7.42 -6.65 33.90
N MET A 31 7.11 -6.04 35.06
CA MET A 31 6.28 -4.84 35.14
C MET A 31 6.94 -3.64 34.44
N LEU A 32 8.25 -3.43 34.63
CA LEU A 32 9.00 -2.39 33.91
C LEU A 32 9.02 -2.61 32.39
N ILE A 33 9.16 -3.86 31.93
CA ILE A 33 9.14 -4.20 30.50
C ILE A 33 7.75 -3.96 29.91
N GLN A 34 6.68 -4.29 30.64
CA GLN A 34 5.31 -3.95 30.24
C GLN A 34 5.10 -2.43 30.15
N GLU A 35 5.63 -1.67 31.11
CA GLU A 35 5.49 -0.21 31.16
C GLU A 35 6.28 0.49 30.04
N LEU A 36 7.51 0.05 29.75
CA LEU A 36 8.30 0.49 28.58
C LEU A 36 7.68 0.08 27.23
N SER A 37 6.97 -1.03 27.19
CA SER A 37 6.23 -1.46 25.99
C SER A 37 4.92 -0.70 25.78
N SER A 38 4.44 0.05 26.79
CA SER A 38 3.12 0.68 26.80
C SER A 38 3.10 2.17 26.45
N THR A 39 4.24 2.77 26.13
CA THR A 39 4.25 4.10 25.49
C THR A 39 3.87 3.94 24.01
N ASP A 40 2.57 3.79 23.75
CA ASP A 40 1.99 4.00 22.44
C ASP A 40 2.33 5.43 22.00
N THR A 41 3.36 5.57 21.18
CA THR A 41 3.71 6.85 20.59
C THR A 41 2.62 7.16 19.57
N VAL A 42 1.69 8.04 19.95
CA VAL A 42 0.62 8.50 19.05
C VAL A 42 1.22 9.51 18.07
N PHE A 43 1.48 9.05 16.85
CA PHE A 43 1.92 9.93 15.76
C PHE A 43 0.75 10.73 15.20
N THR A 44 1.01 11.98 14.85
CA THR A 44 0.09 12.81 14.06
C THR A 44 0.02 12.31 12.61
N THR A 45 -1.03 12.73 11.89
CA THR A 45 -1.19 12.42 10.45
C THR A 45 0.03 12.82 9.62
N GLN A 46 0.61 14.00 9.90
CA GLN A 46 1.80 14.47 9.17
C GLN A 46 3.03 13.63 9.52
N GLU A 47 3.23 13.27 10.79
CA GLU A 47 4.37 12.45 11.19
C GLU A 47 4.33 11.04 10.59
N LEU A 48 3.14 10.43 10.52
CA LEU A 48 2.95 9.14 9.83
C LEU A 48 3.33 9.24 8.36
N TYR A 49 2.88 10.31 7.69
CA TYR A 49 3.20 10.55 6.29
C TYR A 49 4.70 10.80 6.07
N ASP A 50 5.34 11.61 6.92
CA ASP A 50 6.77 11.88 6.84
C ASP A 50 7.62 10.63 7.13
N LEU A 51 7.14 9.73 8.00
CA LEU A 51 7.77 8.43 8.24
C LEU A 51 7.70 7.56 6.99
N ALA A 52 6.51 7.44 6.37
CA ALA A 52 6.33 6.69 5.14
C ALA A 52 7.21 7.21 3.99
N VAL A 53 7.33 8.53 3.84
CA VAL A 53 8.22 9.13 2.81
C VAL A 53 9.68 8.77 3.06
N ARG A 54 10.15 8.79 4.31
CA ARG A 54 11.53 8.42 4.64
C ARG A 54 11.81 6.94 4.44
N ASP A 55 10.84 6.10 4.77
CA ASP A 55 10.92 4.65 4.67
C ASP A 55 11.01 4.22 3.20
N ALA A 56 10.06 4.70 2.38
CA ALA A 56 9.96 4.40 0.95
C ALA A 56 11.20 4.78 0.11
N VAL A 57 12.13 5.59 0.65
CA VAL A 57 13.44 5.91 0.01
C VAL A 57 14.26 4.66 -0.28
N PHE A 58 14.09 3.60 0.52
CA PHE A 58 14.72 2.30 0.30
C PHE A 58 13.65 1.27 -0.05
N ALA A 59 13.87 0.51 -1.12
CA ALA A 59 13.00 -0.62 -1.46
C ALA A 59 13.65 -1.89 -0.87
N ASP A 60 13.08 -2.43 0.20
CA ASP A 60 13.63 -3.62 0.86
C ASP A 60 13.08 -4.91 0.22
N PRO A 61 13.91 -5.95 -0.01
CA PRO A 61 13.43 -7.27 -0.39
C PRO A 61 12.32 -7.85 0.52
N ASP A 62 12.30 -7.52 1.81
CA ASP A 62 11.28 -7.97 2.75
C ASP A 62 9.93 -7.24 2.58
N GLU A 63 9.90 -6.16 1.81
CA GLU A 63 8.71 -5.37 1.45
C GLU A 63 8.11 -5.81 0.09
N VAL A 64 8.62 -6.88 -0.52
CA VAL A 64 8.03 -7.45 -1.74
C VAL A 64 6.78 -8.24 -1.39
N TYR A 65 5.61 -7.59 -1.52
CA TYR A 65 4.31 -8.20 -1.31
C TYR A 65 3.74 -8.87 -2.59
N PRO A 66 2.83 -9.86 -2.44
CA PRO A 66 2.04 -10.35 -3.57
C PRO A 66 1.22 -9.21 -4.19
N LEU A 67 1.39 -9.00 -5.49
CA LEU A 67 0.68 -7.98 -6.26
C LEU A 67 -0.47 -8.58 -7.06
N VAL A 68 -1.46 -7.75 -7.37
CA VAL A 68 -2.47 -8.04 -8.38
C VAL A 68 -1.80 -8.13 -9.75
N GLU A 69 -1.89 -9.32 -10.36
CA GLU A 69 -1.54 -9.55 -11.75
C GLU A 69 -2.77 -9.31 -12.64
N ILE A 70 -2.60 -8.53 -13.69
CA ILE A 70 -3.66 -8.25 -14.67
C ILE A 70 -3.59 -9.31 -15.77
N THR A 71 -4.16 -10.48 -15.48
CA THR A 71 -4.34 -11.60 -16.42
C THR A 71 -5.81 -11.78 -16.77
N ARG A 72 -6.12 -12.65 -17.75
CA ARG A 72 -7.52 -12.93 -18.14
C ARG A 72 -8.27 -13.76 -17.10
N GLU A 73 -7.53 -14.41 -16.23
CA GLU A 73 -7.99 -15.31 -15.18
C GLU A 73 -8.06 -14.61 -13.81
N SER A 74 -7.43 -13.44 -13.68
CA SER A 74 -7.43 -12.65 -12.44
C SER A 74 -8.84 -12.24 -12.04
N ASN A 75 -9.21 -12.55 -10.79
CA ASN A 75 -10.45 -12.10 -10.17
C ASN A 75 -10.32 -10.73 -9.49
N MET A 76 -9.12 -10.14 -9.52
CA MET A 76 -8.82 -8.84 -8.91
C MET A 76 -8.91 -7.68 -9.90
N VAL A 77 -9.42 -7.90 -11.11
CA VAL A 77 -9.67 -6.85 -12.10
C VAL A 77 -10.92 -7.16 -12.91
N THR A 78 -11.79 -6.16 -13.10
CA THR A 78 -12.94 -6.33 -13.99
C THR A 78 -12.53 -6.12 -15.45
N TRP A 79 -12.79 -7.13 -16.28
CA TRP A 79 -12.72 -7.02 -17.74
C TRP A 79 -14.07 -6.60 -18.32
N ASN A 80 -14.07 -5.78 -19.36
CA ASN A 80 -15.30 -5.46 -20.10
C ASN A 80 -15.86 -6.69 -20.82
N LYS A 81 -17.07 -6.56 -21.41
CA LYS A 81 -17.78 -7.69 -22.05
C LYS A 81 -16.98 -8.38 -23.16
N THR A 82 -16.25 -7.61 -23.95
CA THR A 82 -15.38 -8.08 -25.04
C THR A 82 -14.04 -8.60 -24.56
N LYS A 83 -13.72 -8.44 -23.27
CA LYS A 83 -12.44 -8.72 -22.65
C LYS A 83 -11.28 -8.08 -23.42
N ASP A 84 -11.40 -6.83 -23.82
CA ASP A 84 -10.30 -6.08 -24.46
C ASP A 84 -9.89 -4.85 -23.65
N LYS A 85 -10.72 -4.45 -22.67
CA LYS A 85 -10.41 -3.40 -21.71
C LYS A 85 -10.58 -3.89 -20.27
N ILE A 86 -9.79 -3.31 -19.38
CA ILE A 86 -9.83 -3.51 -17.93
C ILE A 86 -10.34 -2.24 -17.23
N LEU A 87 -10.94 -2.40 -16.06
CA LEU A 87 -11.38 -1.28 -15.23
C LEU A 87 -10.27 -0.87 -14.25
N LEU A 88 -9.80 0.37 -14.37
CA LEU A 88 -8.80 0.96 -13.48
C LEU A 88 -9.32 2.25 -12.87
N LEU A 89 -9.00 2.50 -11.61
CA LEU A 89 -9.50 3.62 -10.83
C LEU A 89 -8.37 4.61 -10.54
N SER A 90 -8.66 5.91 -10.59
CA SER A 90 -7.71 6.97 -10.20
C SER A 90 -8.35 7.98 -9.27
N CYS A 91 -7.55 8.55 -8.38
CA CYS A 91 -7.95 9.61 -7.46
C CYS A 91 -7.51 10.99 -7.96
N HIS A 92 -8.42 11.97 -7.93
CA HIS A 92 -8.16 13.33 -8.43
C HIS A 92 -9.08 14.37 -7.79
N ARG A 93 -8.91 15.63 -8.22
CA ARG A 93 -9.70 16.79 -7.78
C ARG A 93 -10.37 17.56 -8.94
N TYR A 94 -10.38 16.96 -10.13
CA TYR A 94 -10.85 17.57 -11.38
C TYR A 94 -11.95 16.71 -12.00
N PRO A 95 -13.19 16.75 -11.49
CA PRO A 95 -14.29 15.94 -12.02
C PRO A 95 -14.65 16.29 -13.47
N ASP A 96 -14.59 17.57 -13.83
CA ASP A 96 -14.93 18.04 -15.18
C ASP A 96 -13.95 17.54 -16.26
N SER A 97 -12.76 17.10 -15.86
CA SER A 97 -11.78 16.47 -16.76
C SER A 97 -12.16 15.05 -17.15
N TYR A 98 -12.99 14.37 -16.34
CA TYR A 98 -13.37 12.97 -16.52
C TYR A 98 -14.89 12.83 -16.38
N PRO A 99 -15.70 13.36 -17.29
CA PRO A 99 -17.15 13.18 -17.23
C PRO A 99 -17.55 11.72 -17.51
N GLU A 100 -18.51 11.20 -16.74
CA GLU A 100 -19.04 9.83 -16.87
C GLU A 100 -19.57 9.55 -18.29
N GLY A 101 -19.24 8.36 -18.82
CA GLY A 101 -19.67 7.88 -20.14
C GLY A 101 -18.92 8.49 -21.33
N VAL A 102 -17.92 9.35 -21.09
CA VAL A 102 -17.21 10.07 -22.14
C VAL A 102 -15.90 9.37 -22.50
N ASP A 103 -15.61 9.33 -23.81
CA ASP A 103 -14.30 8.93 -24.33
C ASP A 103 -13.30 10.09 -24.17
N ILE A 104 -12.15 9.78 -23.57
CA ILE A 104 -11.11 10.74 -23.23
C ILE A 104 -9.74 10.29 -23.78
N THR A 105 -8.80 11.23 -23.76
CA THR A 105 -7.37 10.96 -23.96
C THR A 105 -6.60 11.53 -22.77
N PHE A 106 -5.67 10.77 -22.21
CA PHE A 106 -4.84 11.22 -21.08
C PHE A 106 -3.74 12.19 -21.55
N GLN A 107 -4.11 13.46 -21.73
CA GLN A 107 -3.24 14.48 -22.37
C GLN A 107 -2.20 15.09 -21.43
N TRP A 108 -2.39 15.01 -20.11
CA TRP A 108 -1.59 15.75 -19.13
C TRP A 108 -0.43 14.94 -18.52
N GLY A 109 -0.31 13.67 -18.85
CA GLY A 109 0.70 12.76 -18.30
C GLY A 109 0.17 11.34 -18.15
N GLU A 110 0.97 10.48 -17.55
CA GLU A 110 0.52 9.17 -17.09
C GLU A 110 -0.49 9.33 -15.94
N VAL A 111 -1.43 8.38 -15.85
CA VAL A 111 -2.43 8.37 -14.77
C VAL A 111 -2.13 7.22 -13.83
N TRP A 112 -1.90 7.57 -12.56
CA TRP A 112 -1.75 6.61 -11.47
C TRP A 112 -3.09 5.97 -11.14
N THR A 113 -3.10 4.64 -11.10
CA THR A 113 -4.30 3.85 -10.98
C THR A 113 -4.11 2.62 -10.11
N PHE A 114 -5.23 2.08 -9.64
CA PHE A 114 -5.34 0.80 -8.94
C PHE A 114 -6.57 0.05 -9.45
N THR A 115 -6.70 -1.24 -9.11
CA THR A 115 -7.79 -2.07 -9.63
C THR A 115 -9.09 -1.90 -8.85
N ASP A 116 -10.21 -2.10 -9.53
CA ASP A 116 -11.55 -1.95 -8.96
C ASP A 116 -11.86 -3.02 -7.89
N ARG A 117 -11.41 -4.25 -8.08
CA ARG A 117 -11.74 -5.38 -7.20
C ARG A 117 -10.85 -5.45 -5.97
N GLU A 118 -9.58 -5.07 -6.08
CA GLU A 118 -8.67 -5.04 -4.92
C GLU A 118 -9.14 -4.03 -3.87
N ILE A 119 -9.55 -2.82 -4.28
CA ILE A 119 -10.10 -1.84 -3.33
C ILE A 119 -11.44 -2.28 -2.73
N VAL A 120 -12.28 -3.01 -3.49
CA VAL A 120 -13.52 -3.62 -2.96
C VAL A 120 -13.18 -4.69 -1.90
N GLN A 121 -12.21 -5.55 -2.18
CA GLN A 121 -11.76 -6.56 -1.23
C GLN A 121 -11.16 -5.91 0.02
N TRP A 122 -10.29 -4.91 -0.16
CA TRP A 122 -9.70 -4.15 0.94
C TRP A 122 -10.79 -3.48 1.79
N TYR A 123 -11.77 -2.84 1.15
CA TYR A 123 -12.91 -2.21 1.83
C TYR A 123 -13.69 -3.24 2.65
N ASN A 124 -13.98 -4.41 2.11
CA ASN A 124 -14.71 -5.46 2.84
C ASN A 124 -14.02 -5.90 4.13
N HIS A 125 -12.68 -5.98 4.13
CA HIS A 125 -11.89 -6.39 5.29
C HIS A 125 -11.63 -5.27 6.30
N ASN A 126 -11.62 -4.01 5.86
CA ASN A 126 -11.12 -2.89 6.67
C ASN A 126 -12.16 -1.81 7.00
N LYS A 127 -13.37 -1.86 6.41
CA LYS A 127 -14.42 -0.83 6.58
C LYS A 127 -14.87 -0.58 8.02
N ASP A 128 -14.66 -1.56 8.92
CA ASP A 128 -15.12 -1.46 10.29
C ASP A 128 -14.29 -0.41 11.05
N ASP A 129 -14.96 0.41 11.86
CA ASP A 129 -14.37 1.50 12.64
C ASP A 129 -13.74 2.66 11.85
N ILE A 130 -13.90 2.71 10.51
CA ILE A 130 -13.49 3.87 9.71
C ILE A 130 -14.56 4.96 9.79
N ILE A 131 -14.20 6.09 10.41
CA ILE A 131 -15.05 7.27 10.54
C ILE A 131 -14.77 8.27 9.40
N ASP A 132 -13.49 8.57 9.15
CA ASP A 132 -13.08 9.50 8.10
C ASP A 132 -12.57 8.75 6.86
N TRP A 133 -13.49 8.48 5.94
CA TRP A 133 -13.19 7.84 4.67
C TRP A 133 -12.32 8.69 3.75
N THR A 134 -12.40 10.02 3.85
CA THR A 134 -11.57 10.91 3.01
C THR A 134 -10.11 10.77 3.41
N LEU A 135 -9.83 10.83 4.71
CA LEU A 135 -8.47 10.60 5.22
C LEU A 135 -8.03 9.17 4.95
N ARG A 136 -8.88 8.18 5.19
CA ARG A 136 -8.49 6.77 5.07
C ARG A 136 -8.19 6.34 3.64
N LEU A 137 -8.90 6.88 2.66
CA LEU A 137 -8.56 6.65 1.25
C LEU A 137 -7.21 7.26 0.91
N LYS A 138 -6.93 8.51 1.35
CA LYS A 138 -5.60 9.10 1.14
C LYS A 138 -4.48 8.29 1.78
N GLN A 139 -4.72 7.76 2.99
CA GLN A 139 -3.84 6.81 3.66
C GLN A 139 -3.54 5.62 2.78
N LEU A 140 -4.59 4.93 2.35
CA LEU A 140 -4.49 3.68 1.61
C LEU A 140 -3.68 3.82 0.32
N ILE A 141 -3.88 4.91 -0.42
CA ILE A 141 -3.25 5.11 -1.74
C ILE A 141 -2.06 6.07 -1.70
N GLY A 142 -1.45 6.29 -0.54
CA GLY A 142 -0.19 7.04 -0.42
C GLY A 142 -0.29 8.54 -0.71
N LEU A 143 -1.49 9.13 -0.66
CA LEU A 143 -1.67 10.55 -0.97
C LEU A 143 -1.30 11.45 0.22
N PRO A 144 -0.75 12.65 -0.04
CA PRO A 144 -0.43 13.59 1.02
C PRO A 144 -1.68 14.06 1.79
N PRO A 145 -1.63 14.15 3.13
CA PRO A 145 -2.79 14.45 3.95
C PRO A 145 -3.38 15.84 3.66
N GLU A 146 -2.53 16.83 3.39
CA GLU A 146 -2.89 18.24 3.20
C GLU A 146 -3.43 18.56 1.79
N LYS A 147 -3.19 17.68 0.81
CA LYS A 147 -3.69 17.90 -0.56
C LYS A 147 -5.18 17.59 -0.67
N VAL A 148 -5.89 18.43 -1.42
CA VAL A 148 -7.32 18.23 -1.67
C VAL A 148 -7.49 17.25 -2.82
N TYR A 149 -8.05 16.08 -2.50
CA TYR A 149 -8.56 15.08 -3.43
C TYR A 149 -10.02 14.84 -3.07
N THR A 150 -10.88 14.71 -4.08
CA THR A 150 -12.33 14.72 -3.87
C THR A 150 -13.06 13.65 -4.65
N HIS A 151 -12.45 13.11 -5.71
CA HIS A 151 -13.12 12.20 -6.63
C HIS A 151 -12.27 10.97 -6.94
N ILE A 152 -12.98 9.88 -7.24
CA ILE A 152 -12.45 8.69 -7.91
C ILE A 152 -13.14 8.60 -9.28
N SER A 153 -12.35 8.42 -10.33
CA SER A 153 -12.85 8.05 -11.65
C SER A 153 -12.43 6.63 -12.00
N ALA A 154 -13.31 5.88 -12.66
CA ALA A 154 -13.01 4.58 -13.22
C ALA A 154 -12.95 4.65 -14.74
N PHE A 155 -11.98 3.94 -15.32
CA PHE A 155 -11.61 4.04 -16.72
C PHE A 155 -11.57 2.64 -17.35
N TRP A 156 -12.20 2.48 -18.52
CA TRP A 156 -12.00 1.31 -19.36
C TRP A 156 -10.75 1.49 -20.21
N VAL A 157 -9.68 0.79 -19.86
CA VAL A 157 -8.34 0.98 -20.44
C VAL A 157 -7.92 -0.27 -21.21
N ASP A 158 -7.30 -0.07 -22.38
CA ASP A 158 -6.63 -1.17 -23.09
C ASP A 158 -5.36 -1.58 -22.30
N PRO A 159 -5.25 -2.85 -21.85
CA PRO A 159 -4.12 -3.29 -21.01
C PRO A 159 -2.76 -3.11 -21.67
N LYS A 160 -2.67 -2.99 -23.01
CA LYS A 160 -1.39 -2.72 -23.71
C LYS A 160 -0.81 -1.34 -23.37
N ASN A 161 -1.65 -0.43 -22.89
CA ASN A 161 -1.31 0.94 -22.52
C ASN A 161 -1.07 1.09 -21.01
N VAL A 162 -0.91 -0.03 -20.30
CA VAL A 162 -0.76 -0.05 -18.85
C VAL A 162 0.58 -0.69 -18.51
N ILE A 163 1.31 -0.05 -17.60
CA ILE A 163 2.55 -0.57 -17.03
C ILE A 163 2.48 -0.50 -15.51
N ARG A 164 3.32 -1.26 -14.82
CA ARG A 164 3.54 -1.13 -13.38
C ARG A 164 4.69 -0.15 -13.12
N PRO A 165 4.53 0.89 -12.28
CA PRO A 165 5.61 1.82 -11.93
C PRO A 165 6.55 1.21 -10.88
N ALA A 166 7.24 0.15 -11.26
CA ALA A 166 8.13 -0.63 -10.40
C ALA A 166 9.36 -1.13 -11.17
N TYR A 167 10.27 -1.85 -10.49
CA TYR A 167 11.37 -2.52 -11.19
C TYR A 167 10.86 -3.57 -12.20
N VAL A 168 9.73 -4.22 -11.92
CA VAL A 168 9.01 -5.09 -12.88
C VAL A 168 7.84 -4.31 -13.48
N THR A 169 7.94 -3.94 -14.75
CA THR A 169 6.90 -3.15 -15.46
C THR A 169 5.73 -3.98 -15.99
N ASP A 170 5.93 -5.28 -16.15
CA ASP A 170 4.96 -6.20 -16.72
C ASP A 170 3.79 -6.41 -15.74
N ILE A 171 2.60 -5.94 -16.12
CA ILE A 171 1.39 -6.00 -15.30
C ILE A 171 0.91 -7.44 -15.03
N THR A 172 1.45 -8.42 -15.75
CA THR A 172 1.07 -9.85 -15.63
C THR A 172 1.98 -10.64 -14.69
N LYS A 173 2.97 -9.99 -14.06
CA LYS A 173 3.99 -10.65 -13.23
C LYS A 173 4.06 -10.09 -11.81
N GLN A 174 4.50 -10.94 -10.89
CA GLN A 174 4.93 -10.54 -9.55
C GLN A 174 6.20 -9.67 -9.57
N MET A 175 6.34 -8.89 -8.51
CA MET A 175 7.48 -8.06 -8.25
C MET A 175 8.71 -8.89 -7.85
N GLN A 176 9.88 -8.50 -8.35
CA GLN A 176 11.17 -9.05 -7.95
C GLN A 176 12.21 -7.94 -7.98
N ILE A 177 13.00 -7.81 -6.91
CA ILE A 177 14.15 -6.89 -6.90
C ILE A 177 15.28 -7.57 -7.66
N THR A 178 15.44 -7.23 -8.94
CA THR A 178 16.59 -7.65 -9.73
C THR A 178 17.67 -6.58 -9.69
N SER A 179 18.91 -6.98 -9.47
CA SER A 179 20.07 -6.12 -9.66
C SER A 179 20.33 -5.93 -11.16
N GLY A 180 19.63 -4.97 -11.78
CA GLY A 180 19.85 -4.57 -13.17
C GLY A 180 18.61 -3.98 -13.84
N ASP A 181 18.84 -3.06 -14.78
CA ASP A 181 17.83 -2.32 -15.55
C ASP A 181 17.11 -3.17 -16.61
N THR A 182 16.72 -4.40 -16.27
CA THR A 182 15.97 -5.28 -17.19
C THR A 182 14.48 -5.01 -17.09
N TYR A 183 14.04 -3.89 -17.68
CA TYR A 183 12.63 -3.58 -17.87
C TYR A 183 12.04 -4.42 -19.00
N SER A 184 10.76 -4.79 -18.87
CA SER A 184 10.08 -5.59 -19.89
C SER A 184 9.71 -4.69 -21.07
N GLY A 185 10.51 -4.74 -22.14
CA GLY A 185 10.31 -3.96 -23.38
C GLY A 185 11.51 -4.08 -24.32
N GLY A 186 11.37 -3.57 -25.55
CA GLY A 186 12.53 -3.39 -26.44
C GLY A 186 13.43 -2.26 -25.96
N ASP A 187 14.65 -2.17 -26.50
CA ASP A 187 15.69 -1.23 -26.03
C ASP A 187 15.21 0.23 -25.87
N ASP A 188 14.37 0.74 -26.80
CA ASP A 188 13.81 2.10 -26.73
C ASP A 188 12.84 2.29 -25.54
N PHE A 189 11.97 1.31 -25.28
CA PHE A 189 11.06 1.37 -24.13
C PHE A 189 11.85 1.34 -22.83
N SER A 190 12.83 0.44 -22.72
CA SER A 190 13.65 0.32 -21.53
C SER A 190 14.39 1.62 -21.23
N LEU A 191 15.00 2.26 -22.23
CA LEU A 191 15.67 3.57 -22.05
C LEU A 191 14.70 4.67 -21.58
N ARG A 192 13.54 4.80 -22.23
CA ARG A 192 12.54 5.82 -21.87
C ARG A 192 11.94 5.58 -20.48
N TYR A 193 11.72 4.32 -20.12
CA TYR A 193 11.22 3.97 -18.80
C TYR A 193 12.28 4.21 -17.72
N THR A 194 13.56 3.88 -17.96
CA THR A 194 14.65 4.22 -17.02
C THR A 194 14.69 5.72 -16.75
N GLU A 195 14.63 6.55 -17.80
CA GLU A 195 14.63 8.01 -17.63
C GLU A 195 13.40 8.49 -16.84
N TRP A 196 12.21 7.94 -17.12
CA TRP A 196 11.01 8.24 -16.35
C TRP A 196 11.16 7.80 -14.87
N PHE A 197 11.68 6.61 -14.63
CA PHE A 197 11.85 6.01 -13.30
C PHE A 197 12.83 6.80 -12.43
N ASP A 198 13.96 7.23 -13.00
CA ASP A 198 14.96 8.05 -12.31
C ASP A 198 14.39 9.44 -11.99
N ASN A 199 13.70 10.06 -12.95
CA ASN A 199 13.05 11.36 -12.74
C ASN A 199 11.93 11.26 -11.69
N ASN A 200 11.13 10.20 -11.71
CA ASN A 200 10.07 9.98 -10.72
C ASN A 200 10.66 9.68 -9.33
N THR A 201 11.83 9.03 -9.25
CA THR A 201 12.59 8.83 -8.01
C THR A 201 13.03 10.16 -7.42
N LEU A 202 13.64 11.03 -8.24
CA LEU A 202 14.06 12.37 -7.80
C LEU A 202 12.85 13.20 -7.36
N TRP A 203 11.79 13.19 -8.17
CA TRP A 203 10.58 13.94 -7.86
C TRP A 203 9.92 13.45 -6.57
N SER A 204 9.79 12.14 -6.36
CA SER A 204 9.05 11.58 -5.22
C SER A 204 9.69 11.91 -3.88
N TYR A 205 11.03 11.91 -3.79
CA TYR A 205 11.71 12.05 -2.49
C TYR A 205 12.38 13.40 -2.24
N PHE A 206 12.71 14.14 -3.31
CA PHE A 206 13.50 15.39 -3.19
C PHE A 206 12.71 16.63 -3.60
N ASP A 207 11.97 16.58 -4.71
CA ASP A 207 11.16 17.74 -5.17
C ASP A 207 9.74 17.73 -4.58
N SER A 208 9.28 16.54 -4.21
CA SER A 208 8.05 16.22 -3.51
C SER A 208 8.39 15.41 -2.27
N ALA A 209 7.37 15.11 -1.48
CA ALA A 209 7.45 14.17 -0.36
C ALA A 209 6.37 13.13 -0.59
N TYR A 210 6.60 12.19 -1.51
CA TYR A 210 5.63 11.16 -1.91
C TYR A 210 6.21 9.77 -1.64
N PRO A 211 5.52 8.91 -0.87
CA PRO A 211 6.02 7.59 -0.48
C PRO A 211 5.83 6.58 -1.62
N TRP A 212 6.48 6.78 -2.75
CA TRP A 212 6.46 5.82 -3.85
C TRP A 212 7.33 4.61 -3.51
N THR A 213 6.83 3.39 -3.63
CA THR A 213 7.57 2.20 -3.16
C THR A 213 8.60 1.72 -4.18
N ARG A 214 8.35 1.95 -5.48
CA ARG A 214 9.02 1.28 -6.62
C ARG A 214 8.82 -0.24 -6.65
N LEU A 215 7.96 -0.76 -5.78
CA LEU A 215 7.65 -2.18 -5.63
C LEU A 215 6.27 -2.54 -6.20
N GLY A 216 5.55 -1.57 -6.77
CA GLY A 216 4.32 -1.83 -7.53
C GLY A 216 3.05 -1.86 -6.70
N TYR A 217 3.09 -1.26 -5.52
CA TYR A 217 1.92 -0.93 -4.70
C TYR A 217 2.06 0.48 -4.09
N THR A 218 0.90 1.07 -3.79
CA THR A 218 0.80 2.34 -3.05
C THR A 218 1.14 2.14 -1.58
N TYR A 219 1.86 3.08 -0.97
CA TYR A 219 2.24 3.01 0.45
C TYR A 219 1.07 3.45 1.35
N ASP A 220 0.55 2.52 2.16
CA ASP A 220 -0.44 2.79 3.20
C ASP A 220 0.21 3.29 4.48
N TRP A 221 0.31 4.61 4.61
CA TRP A 221 0.95 5.26 5.75
C TRP A 221 0.16 5.17 7.07
N ALA A 222 -0.92 4.39 7.10
CA ALA A 222 -1.66 4.04 8.32
C ALA A 222 -2.07 2.55 8.40
N GLY A 223 -1.38 1.65 7.68
CA GLY A 223 -1.78 0.25 7.47
C GLY A 223 -1.63 -0.73 8.64
N LYS A 224 -1.66 -0.27 9.91
CA LYS A 224 -1.68 -1.10 11.14
C LYS A 224 -0.74 -2.33 11.11
N GLY A 225 0.52 -2.12 10.71
CA GLY A 225 1.55 -3.18 10.69
C GLY A 225 1.92 -3.70 9.31
N SER A 226 1.31 -3.17 8.25
CA SER A 226 1.80 -3.28 6.87
C SER A 226 1.73 -1.92 6.19
N GLU A 227 2.67 -1.65 5.29
CA GLU A 227 2.66 -0.49 4.40
C GLU A 227 1.97 -0.77 3.07
N TYR A 228 1.48 -2.00 2.85
CA TYR A 228 0.83 -2.36 1.61
C TYR A 228 -0.55 -1.71 1.51
N GLY A 229 -0.70 -0.82 0.53
CA GLY A 229 -1.99 -0.23 0.17
C GLY A 229 -2.74 -1.07 -0.85
N LEU A 230 -2.55 -0.71 -2.12
CA LEU A 230 -3.12 -1.38 -3.29
C LEU A 230 -2.06 -1.50 -4.37
N SER A 231 -2.12 -2.58 -5.15
CA SER A 231 -1.33 -2.74 -6.37
C SER A 231 -1.55 -1.56 -7.31
N GLU A 232 -0.45 -0.94 -7.74
CA GLU A 232 -0.49 0.31 -8.49
C GLU A 232 -0.04 0.12 -9.95
N PHE A 233 -0.59 0.96 -10.82
CA PHE A 233 -0.40 0.91 -12.26
C PHE A 233 -0.39 2.32 -12.85
N LEU A 234 0.31 2.49 -13.96
CA LEU A 234 0.25 3.68 -14.80
C LEU A 234 -0.49 3.38 -16.09
N VAL A 235 -1.46 4.23 -16.40
CA VAL A 235 -1.98 4.33 -17.77
C VAL A 235 -1.15 5.35 -18.52
N LEU A 236 -0.56 4.93 -19.63
CA LEU A 236 0.37 5.75 -20.40
C LEU A 236 -0.32 6.99 -20.98
N LYS A 237 0.41 8.10 -21.03
CA LYS A 237 0.00 9.33 -21.69
C LYS A 237 -0.48 9.07 -23.13
N ASP A 238 -1.42 9.88 -23.60
CA ASP A 238 -2.02 9.85 -24.94
C ASP A 238 -2.83 8.58 -25.24
N SER A 239 -3.02 7.71 -24.24
CA SER A 239 -3.92 6.57 -24.33
C SER A 239 -5.38 7.01 -24.32
N GLN A 240 -6.20 6.32 -25.11
CA GLN A 240 -7.65 6.50 -25.12
C GLN A 240 -8.32 5.62 -24.07
N SER A 241 -9.34 6.15 -23.42
CA SER A 241 -10.17 5.43 -22.45
C SER A 241 -11.60 5.95 -22.46
N THR A 242 -12.52 5.16 -21.93
CA THR A 242 -13.90 5.56 -21.67
C THR A 242 -14.08 5.68 -20.16
N VAL A 243 -14.59 6.80 -19.68
CA VAL A 243 -14.88 6.99 -18.25
C VAL A 243 -16.15 6.20 -17.91
N GLU A 244 -16.02 5.20 -17.03
CA GLU A 244 -17.16 4.41 -16.54
C GLU A 244 -17.98 5.18 -15.52
N PHE A 245 -17.31 5.84 -14.57
CA PHE A 245 -17.94 6.72 -13.60
C PHE A 245 -16.94 7.71 -13.04
N THR A 246 -17.49 8.79 -12.46
CA THR A 246 -16.74 9.72 -11.60
C THR A 246 -17.56 10.02 -10.36
N LYS A 247 -17.03 9.65 -9.20
CA LYS A 247 -17.74 9.71 -7.92
C LYS A 247 -16.96 10.58 -6.96
N THR A 248 -17.68 11.36 -6.15
CA THR A 248 -17.11 11.92 -4.92
C THR A 248 -16.66 10.78 -4.01
N PHE A 249 -15.76 11.05 -3.05
CA PHE A 249 -15.37 10.02 -2.06
C PHE A 249 -16.56 9.42 -1.31
N GLU A 250 -17.55 10.23 -0.92
CA GLU A 250 -18.77 9.75 -0.27
C GLU A 250 -19.54 8.76 -1.17
N SER A 251 -19.83 9.15 -2.42
CA SER A 251 -20.52 8.30 -3.38
C SER A 251 -19.69 7.07 -3.76
N PHE A 252 -18.37 7.16 -3.74
CA PHE A 252 -17.47 6.05 -3.99
C PHE A 252 -17.52 5.00 -2.87
N VAL A 253 -17.58 5.42 -1.60
CA VAL A 253 -17.75 4.51 -0.46
C VAL A 253 -19.09 3.77 -0.53
N LEU A 254 -20.16 4.45 -0.96
CA LEU A 254 -21.46 3.80 -1.23
C LEU A 254 -21.34 2.76 -2.35
N TRP A 255 -20.65 3.10 -3.43
CA TRP A 255 -20.39 2.16 -4.52
C TRP A 255 -19.61 0.92 -4.05
N LEU A 256 -18.58 1.06 -3.21
CA LEU A 256 -17.84 -0.06 -2.63
C LEU A 256 -18.75 -1.01 -1.84
N LYS A 257 -19.67 -0.45 -1.04
CA LYS A 257 -20.66 -1.23 -0.28
C LYS A 257 -21.62 -2.01 -1.18
N GLU A 258 -22.03 -1.42 -2.30
CA GLU A 258 -22.88 -2.09 -3.29
C GLU A 258 -22.15 -3.27 -3.95
N GLN A 259 -20.86 -3.12 -4.28
CA GLN A 259 -20.07 -4.20 -4.90
C GLN A 259 -20.02 -5.45 -4.02
N ILE A 260 -19.84 -5.31 -2.71
CA ILE A 260 -19.86 -6.45 -1.77
C ILE A 260 -21.20 -7.20 -1.82
N THR A 261 -22.30 -6.45 -1.88
CA THR A 261 -23.65 -7.03 -1.85
C THR A 261 -23.91 -7.86 -3.11
N VAL A 262 -23.44 -7.36 -4.26
CA VAL A 262 -23.54 -8.08 -5.55
C VAL A 262 -22.74 -9.38 -5.51
N ASP A 263 -21.48 -9.35 -5.06
CA ASP A 263 -20.64 -10.54 -5.01
C ASP A 263 -21.19 -11.63 -4.05
N GLN A 264 -21.84 -11.22 -2.95
CA GLN A 264 -22.55 -12.15 -2.05
C GLN A 264 -23.82 -12.75 -2.66
N SER A 265 -24.48 -12.04 -3.58
CA SER A 265 -25.68 -12.55 -4.27
C SER A 265 -25.35 -13.56 -5.37
N LEU A 266 -24.18 -13.43 -6.01
CA LEU A 266 -23.72 -14.34 -7.07
C LEU A 266 -23.08 -15.63 -6.55
N SER A 267 -22.74 -15.67 -5.25
CA SER A 267 -22.15 -16.84 -4.57
C SER A 267 -23.17 -17.74 -3.86
N ARG A 268 -24.47 -17.44 -3.98
CA ARG A 268 -25.59 -18.26 -3.49
C ARG A 268 -26.31 -18.95 -4.64
#